data_AF-A0A7C9TZE3-F1
#
_entry.id   AF-A0A7C9TZE3-F1
#
_cell.length_a   1.000
_cell.length_b   1.000
_cell.length_c   1.000
_cell.angle_alpha   90.00
_cell.angle_beta   90.00
_cell.angle_gamma   90.00
#
_symmetry.space_group_name_H-M   'P 1'
#
loop_
_entity.id
_entity.type
_entity.pdbx_description
1 polymer ?
#
loop_
_entity_poly.entity_id
_entity_poly.type
_entity_poly.pdbx_seq_one_letter_code
_entity_poly.pdbx_strand_id
1 'polypeptide(L)'
;MDELKQRAIEAQRLARQTSDSRSFALARLVDEILRSRRICRPYKGQPLFGVYLDIYRQITAQLLEDIEGALDSYDPEETETRVWASKLRDNAIAKVLDWWRLQELAIEAQRHPPQAELRQYALRELVEAIQLSGKLFLSPYYRTLFSSQFSQLVYDDAVNQTLTYVCEKIDNFNPQRAQFMTWVNNVVLKNNFIKCSKDFNRSQEESLPSLEALERMAAAQEKKNLPEEEDRYTIIRHYIEEDADRIFEKEHIRNRPDATFRSIALATLDGKSWPEISRQLGIKVPTLSSFFRRCCQKFSLTIREDLGI
;
A
#
# COMPACT_ATOMS: atom_id res chain seq x y z
N MET A 1 19.21 -6.75 -29.55
CA MET A 1 19.45 -7.20 -28.17
C MET A 1 19.58 -5.97 -27.28
N ASP A 2 18.89 -5.95 -26.14
CA ASP A 2 18.91 -4.84 -25.19
C ASP A 2 20.33 -4.69 -24.58
N GLU A 3 20.89 -3.48 -24.56
CA GLU A 3 22.24 -3.20 -24.05
C GLU A 3 22.42 -3.69 -22.59
N LEU A 4 21.35 -3.61 -21.81
CA LEU A 4 21.26 -4.12 -20.45
C LEU A 4 21.41 -5.65 -20.37
N LYS A 5 20.77 -6.40 -21.29
CA LYS A 5 20.87 -7.88 -21.36
C LYS A 5 22.31 -8.29 -21.70
N GLN A 6 22.96 -7.57 -22.62
CA GLN A 6 24.36 -7.86 -22.97
C GLN A 6 25.30 -7.65 -21.77
N ARG A 7 25.18 -6.54 -21.05
CA ARG A 7 26.00 -6.26 -19.87
C ARG A 7 25.78 -7.24 -18.72
N ALA A 8 24.53 -7.68 -18.51
CA ALA A 8 24.23 -8.70 -17.51
C ALA A 8 24.91 -10.05 -17.85
N ILE A 9 24.81 -10.51 -19.11
CA ILE A 9 25.46 -11.75 -19.56
C ILE A 9 26.99 -11.65 -19.51
N GLU A 10 27.56 -10.49 -19.89
CA GLU A 10 28.99 -10.24 -19.79
C GLU A 10 29.48 -10.34 -18.34
N ALA A 11 28.80 -9.68 -17.41
CA ALA A 11 29.14 -9.72 -15.99
C ALA A 11 29.01 -11.14 -15.39
N GLN A 12 28.02 -11.92 -15.84
CA GLN A 12 27.80 -13.30 -15.40
C GLN A 12 28.91 -14.26 -15.87
N ARG A 13 29.42 -14.06 -17.10
CA ARG A 13 30.51 -14.89 -17.68
C ARG A 13 31.87 -14.67 -17.02
N LEU A 14 32.09 -13.52 -16.40
CA LEU A 14 33.33 -13.22 -15.70
C LEU A 14 33.39 -14.00 -14.38
N ALA A 15 34.40 -14.85 -14.22
CA ALA A 15 34.59 -15.65 -13.01
C ALA A 15 34.78 -14.75 -11.77
N ARG A 16 34.28 -15.20 -10.60
CA ARG A 16 34.49 -14.51 -9.30
C ARG A 16 35.97 -14.28 -8.95
N GLN A 17 36.88 -15.05 -9.56
CA GLN A 17 38.32 -15.02 -9.26
C GLN A 17 39.08 -13.85 -9.92
N THR A 18 38.56 -13.27 -10.99
CA THR A 18 39.17 -12.08 -11.64
C THR A 18 38.54 -10.83 -11.04
N SER A 19 38.91 -10.52 -9.79
CA SER A 19 38.27 -9.49 -8.96
C SER A 19 38.06 -8.17 -9.70
N ASP A 20 39.10 -7.63 -10.34
CA ASP A 20 39.05 -6.28 -10.92
C ASP A 20 38.12 -6.20 -12.15
N SER A 21 38.18 -7.19 -13.04
CA SER A 21 37.35 -7.21 -14.26
C SER A 21 35.87 -7.41 -13.94
N ARG A 22 35.55 -8.28 -12.97
CA ARG A 22 34.15 -8.51 -12.56
C ARG A 22 33.61 -7.28 -11.81
N SER A 23 34.38 -6.69 -10.89
CA SER A 23 33.98 -5.46 -10.20
C SER A 23 33.71 -4.31 -11.18
N PHE A 24 34.53 -4.14 -12.22
CA PHE A 24 34.30 -3.12 -13.25
C PHE A 24 33.02 -3.39 -14.07
N ALA A 25 32.77 -4.64 -14.47
CA ALA A 25 31.56 -5.00 -15.19
C ALA A 25 30.28 -4.79 -14.36
N LEU A 26 30.33 -5.15 -13.07
CA LEU A 26 29.24 -4.91 -12.12
C LEU A 26 28.98 -3.42 -11.93
N ALA A 27 30.03 -2.60 -11.77
CA ALA A 27 29.89 -1.14 -11.67
C ALA A 27 29.19 -0.54 -12.90
N ARG A 28 29.58 -0.98 -14.12
CA ARG A 28 28.92 -0.54 -15.37
C ARG A 28 27.46 -0.99 -15.47
N LEU A 29 27.12 -2.15 -14.91
CA LEU A 29 25.74 -2.64 -14.87
C LEU A 29 24.90 -1.81 -13.88
N VAL A 30 25.44 -1.55 -12.68
CA VAL A 30 24.82 -0.66 -11.68
C VAL A 30 24.53 0.72 -12.29
N ASP A 31 25.52 1.32 -12.96
CA ASP A 31 25.34 2.62 -13.62
C ASP A 31 24.21 2.59 -14.64
N GLU A 32 24.12 1.53 -15.45
CA GLU A 32 23.06 1.38 -16.46
C GLU A 32 21.67 1.30 -15.82
N ILE A 33 21.54 0.50 -14.75
CA ILE A 33 20.29 0.33 -14.03
C ILE A 33 19.86 1.68 -13.39
N LEU A 34 20.82 2.41 -12.81
CA LEU A 34 20.58 3.69 -12.15
C LEU A 34 20.37 4.87 -13.12
N ARG A 35 20.55 4.72 -14.44
CA ARG A 35 20.16 5.77 -15.42
C ARG A 35 18.66 6.08 -15.36
N SER A 36 17.86 5.06 -15.08
CA SER A 36 16.40 5.15 -15.03
C SER A 36 15.84 5.48 -13.63
N ARG A 37 16.70 5.87 -12.69
CA ARG A 37 16.29 6.14 -11.30
C ARG A 37 15.28 7.28 -11.20
N ARG A 38 14.43 7.17 -10.19
CA ARG A 38 13.38 8.15 -9.87
C ARG A 38 13.78 9.15 -8.78
N ILE A 39 14.87 8.89 -8.08
CA ILE A 39 15.40 9.70 -6.97
C ILE A 39 16.89 10.03 -7.20
N CYS A 40 17.40 11.05 -6.52
CA CYS A 40 18.74 11.62 -6.63
C CYS A 40 19.03 12.05 -8.07
N ARG A 41 18.13 12.85 -8.65
CA ARG A 41 18.32 13.40 -9.99
C ARG A 41 19.19 14.65 -9.93
N PRO A 42 20.16 14.85 -10.86
CA PRO A 42 20.95 16.07 -10.91
C PRO A 42 20.08 17.32 -11.02
N TYR A 43 20.28 18.29 -10.14
CA TYR A 43 19.59 19.59 -10.22
C TYR A 43 20.26 20.45 -11.30
N LYS A 44 19.52 20.81 -12.37
CA LYS A 44 20.02 21.63 -13.49
C LYS A 44 21.37 21.17 -14.07
N GLY A 45 21.60 19.85 -14.11
CA GLY A 45 22.85 19.26 -14.61
C GLY A 45 24.06 19.38 -13.67
N GLN A 46 23.88 19.89 -12.45
CA GLN A 46 24.92 19.94 -11.44
C GLN A 46 25.16 18.55 -10.82
N PRO A 47 26.38 18.25 -10.36
CA PRO A 47 26.64 17.06 -9.56
C PRO A 47 25.71 16.98 -8.34
N LEU A 48 25.42 15.76 -7.89
CA LEU A 48 24.68 15.57 -6.64
C LEU A 48 25.48 16.13 -5.46
N PHE A 49 24.77 16.66 -4.47
CA PHE A 49 25.34 17.32 -3.31
C PHE A 49 24.59 16.92 -2.03
N GLY A 50 25.23 17.13 -0.88
CA GLY A 50 24.65 16.90 0.45
C GLY A 50 24.01 15.52 0.60
N VAL A 51 22.81 15.50 1.20
CA VAL A 51 22.06 14.27 1.48
C VAL A 51 21.78 13.44 0.21
N TYR A 52 21.58 14.08 -0.94
CA TYR A 52 21.28 13.39 -2.20
C TYR A 52 22.49 12.59 -2.72
N LEU A 53 23.70 13.13 -2.55
CA LEU A 53 24.92 12.41 -2.92
C LEU A 53 25.14 11.20 -2.01
N ASP A 54 24.90 11.36 -0.71
CA ASP A 54 25.07 10.29 0.27
C ASP A 54 24.07 9.16 0.05
N ILE A 55 22.80 9.49 -0.19
CA ILE A 55 21.76 8.53 -0.55
C ILE A 55 22.13 7.81 -1.86
N TYR A 56 22.55 8.56 -2.89
CA TYR A 56 22.93 7.96 -4.17
C TYR A 56 24.08 6.95 -4.00
N ARG A 57 25.14 7.31 -3.26
CA ARG A 57 26.27 6.40 -2.99
C ARG A 57 25.83 5.13 -2.26
N GLN A 58 24.91 5.24 -1.29
CA GLN A 58 24.36 4.06 -0.61
C GLN A 58 23.50 3.21 -1.51
N ILE A 59 22.67 3.81 -2.37
CA ILE A 59 21.88 3.07 -3.38
C ILE A 59 22.83 2.31 -4.30
N THR A 60 23.90 2.95 -4.80
CA THR A 60 24.91 2.31 -5.63
C THR A 60 25.56 1.13 -4.92
N ALA A 61 25.98 1.30 -3.66
CA ALA A 61 26.60 0.22 -2.88
C ALA A 61 25.62 -0.95 -2.62
N GLN A 62 24.38 -0.65 -2.21
CA GLN A 62 23.37 -1.67 -1.95
C GLN A 62 22.96 -2.42 -3.23
N LEU A 63 22.83 -1.71 -4.35
CA LEU A 63 22.50 -2.31 -5.63
C LEU A 63 23.65 -3.19 -6.14
N LEU A 64 24.90 -2.79 -5.91
CA LEU A 64 26.06 -3.61 -6.25
C LEU A 64 26.03 -4.95 -5.50
N GLU A 65 25.79 -4.92 -4.18
CA GLU A 65 25.63 -6.12 -3.34
C GLU A 65 24.45 -6.99 -3.81
N ASP A 66 23.30 -6.37 -4.07
CA ASP A 66 22.09 -7.07 -4.51
C ASP A 66 22.28 -7.75 -5.89
N ILE A 67 22.99 -7.09 -6.83
CA ILE A 67 23.36 -7.69 -8.12
C ILE A 67 24.35 -8.82 -7.92
N GLU A 68 25.41 -8.63 -7.13
CA GLU A 68 26.42 -9.67 -6.91
C GLU A 68 25.80 -10.95 -6.33
N GLY A 69 24.82 -10.82 -5.43
CA GLY A 69 24.07 -11.95 -4.88
C GLY A 69 23.08 -12.62 -5.85
N ALA A 70 22.50 -11.87 -6.79
CA ALA A 70 21.44 -12.37 -7.67
C ALA A 70 21.89 -12.73 -9.10
N LEU A 71 23.05 -12.22 -9.55
CA LEU A 71 23.50 -12.31 -10.94
C LEU A 71 23.83 -13.74 -11.36
N ASP A 72 24.43 -14.55 -10.48
CA ASP A 72 24.81 -15.92 -10.84
C ASP A 72 23.57 -16.83 -11.01
N SER A 73 22.46 -16.50 -10.34
CA SER A 73 21.16 -17.18 -10.49
C SER A 73 20.24 -16.57 -11.55
N TYR A 74 20.66 -15.48 -12.19
CA TYR A 74 19.82 -14.79 -13.17
C TYR A 74 19.77 -15.55 -14.49
N ASP A 75 18.57 -15.96 -14.92
CA ASP A 75 18.30 -16.52 -16.23
C ASP A 75 17.52 -15.52 -17.12
N PRO A 76 18.12 -15.00 -18.21
CA PRO A 76 17.45 -14.11 -19.15
C PRO A 76 16.31 -14.71 -19.97
N GLU A 77 16.16 -16.04 -19.97
CA GLU A 77 15.06 -16.73 -20.64
C GLU A 77 13.85 -16.94 -19.71
N GLU A 78 14.07 -17.01 -18.39
CA GLU A 78 12.99 -17.09 -17.39
C GLU A 78 12.48 -15.70 -16.96
N THR A 79 13.36 -14.70 -16.85
CA THR A 79 12.98 -13.35 -16.43
C THR A 79 13.53 -12.28 -17.36
N GLU A 80 12.64 -11.44 -17.88
CA GLU A 80 13.02 -10.29 -18.70
C GLU A 80 14.00 -9.37 -17.95
N THR A 81 15.14 -9.04 -18.58
CA THR A 81 16.24 -8.28 -17.95
C THR A 81 15.78 -6.95 -17.36
N ARG A 82 14.84 -6.26 -18.01
CA ARG A 82 14.31 -4.98 -17.52
C ARG A 82 13.52 -5.15 -16.23
N VAL A 83 12.71 -6.21 -16.14
CA VAL A 83 11.91 -6.54 -14.94
C VAL A 83 12.82 -6.98 -13.80
N TRP A 84 13.85 -7.77 -14.08
CA TRP A 84 14.86 -8.15 -13.10
C TRP A 84 15.61 -6.92 -12.56
N ALA A 85 16.10 -6.06 -13.45
CA ALA A 85 16.83 -4.86 -13.09
C ALA A 85 15.97 -3.84 -12.33
N SER A 86 14.72 -3.64 -12.73
CA SER A 86 13.81 -2.72 -12.03
C SER A 86 13.50 -3.20 -10.61
N LYS A 87 13.28 -4.51 -10.42
CA LYS A 87 13.07 -5.11 -9.09
C LYS A 87 14.29 -4.90 -8.19
N LEU A 88 15.50 -5.20 -8.68
CA LEU A 88 16.72 -5.00 -7.90
C LEU A 88 16.92 -3.53 -7.53
N ARG A 89 16.73 -2.62 -8.50
CA ARG A 89 16.81 -1.17 -8.29
C ARG A 89 15.84 -0.70 -7.22
N ASP A 90 14.56 -1.07 -7.35
CA ASP A 90 13.50 -0.58 -6.47
C ASP A 90 13.67 -1.15 -5.06
N ASN A 91 14.12 -2.40 -4.93
CA ASN A 91 14.49 -3.01 -3.65
C ASN A 91 15.67 -2.31 -2.99
N ALA A 92 16.76 -2.06 -3.73
CA ALA A 92 17.92 -1.34 -3.21
C ALA A 92 17.55 0.07 -2.74
N ILE A 93 16.74 0.79 -3.52
CA ILE A 93 16.20 2.11 -3.14
C ILE A 93 15.37 2.00 -1.86
N ALA A 94 14.43 1.04 -1.76
CA ALA A 94 13.57 0.89 -0.60
C ALA A 94 14.32 0.54 0.69
N LYS A 95 15.40 -0.25 0.58
CA LYS A 95 16.31 -0.58 1.70
C LYS A 95 17.05 0.67 2.21
N VAL A 96 17.62 1.45 1.29
CA VAL A 96 18.39 2.66 1.64
C VAL A 96 17.49 3.78 2.16
N LEU A 97 16.29 3.93 1.60
CA LEU A 97 15.31 4.94 2.04
C LEU A 97 14.60 4.53 3.32
N ASP A 98 15.38 4.36 4.39
CA ASP A 98 14.89 4.06 5.72
C ASP A 98 14.21 5.28 6.39
N TRP A 99 13.78 5.09 7.64
CA TRP A 99 13.13 6.14 8.42
C TRP A 99 14.03 7.36 8.64
N TRP A 100 15.34 7.15 8.74
CA TRP A 100 16.32 8.20 8.96
C TRP A 100 16.55 9.02 7.69
N ARG A 101 16.77 8.36 6.54
CA ARG A 101 16.96 9.06 5.24
C ARG A 101 15.76 9.90 4.84
N LEU A 102 14.55 9.40 5.06
CA LEU A 102 13.33 10.17 4.80
C LEU A 102 13.24 11.42 5.69
N GLN A 103 13.70 11.33 6.93
CA GLN A 103 13.75 12.48 7.83
C GLN A 103 14.83 13.49 7.42
N GLU A 104 16.01 13.05 7.00
CA GLU A 104 17.06 13.95 6.49
C GLU A 104 16.58 14.71 5.24
N LEU A 105 15.91 14.03 4.31
CA LEU A 105 15.30 14.67 3.13
C LEU A 105 14.23 15.70 3.52
N ALA A 106 13.42 15.40 4.53
CA ALA A 106 12.41 16.33 5.05
C ALA A 106 13.06 17.58 5.67
N ILE A 107 14.11 17.40 6.47
CA ILE A 107 14.87 18.51 7.07
C ILE A 107 15.56 19.34 5.98
N GLU A 108 16.14 18.70 4.96
CA GLU A 108 16.75 19.40 3.84
C GLU A 108 15.73 20.26 3.07
N ALA A 109 14.52 19.75 2.85
CA ALA A 109 13.44 20.53 2.24
C ALA A 109 13.03 21.75 3.10
N GLN A 110 13.03 21.63 4.44
CA GLN A 110 12.73 22.74 5.36
C GLN A 110 13.81 23.82 5.37
N ARG A 111 15.08 23.48 5.08
CA ARG A 111 16.20 24.43 5.11
C ARG A 111 16.11 25.51 4.04
N HIS A 112 15.45 25.21 2.93
CA HIS A 112 15.29 26.17 1.83
C HIS A 112 14.06 27.05 2.05
N PRO A 113 14.13 28.36 1.75
CA PRO A 113 13.00 29.25 1.94
C PRO A 113 11.83 28.91 1.00
N PRO A 114 10.60 29.28 1.37
CA PRO A 114 9.42 29.12 0.51
C PRO A 114 9.68 29.69 -0.89
N GLN A 115 9.17 29.02 -1.93
CA GLN A 115 9.29 29.39 -3.34
C GLN A 115 10.70 29.30 -3.96
N ALA A 116 11.76 28.98 -3.21
CA ALA A 116 13.06 28.71 -3.81
C ALA A 116 13.02 27.47 -4.73
N GLU A 117 13.69 27.52 -5.87
CA GLU A 117 13.78 26.38 -6.79
C GLU A 117 14.40 25.14 -6.12
N LEU A 118 15.41 25.34 -5.26
CA LEU A 118 16.02 24.26 -4.48
C LEU A 118 15.02 23.60 -3.52
N ARG A 119 14.07 24.37 -2.98
CA ARG A 119 12.98 23.81 -2.16
C ARG A 119 12.07 22.93 -3.00
N GLN A 120 11.71 23.37 -4.20
CA GLN A 120 10.88 22.56 -5.11
C GLN A 120 11.59 21.26 -5.52
N TYR A 121 12.90 21.34 -5.79
CA TYR A 121 13.73 20.17 -6.03
C TYR A 121 13.72 19.23 -4.82
N ALA A 122 14.01 19.75 -3.63
CA ALA A 122 14.05 18.96 -2.40
C ALA A 122 12.71 18.30 -2.07
N LEU A 123 11.60 19.01 -2.26
CA LEU A 123 10.24 18.47 -2.06
C LEU A 123 9.90 17.38 -3.08
N ARG A 124 10.30 17.55 -4.35
CA ARG A 124 10.12 16.51 -5.37
C ARG A 124 10.88 15.25 -5.01
N GLU A 125 12.15 15.38 -4.63
CA GLU A 125 12.99 14.27 -4.20
C GLU A 125 12.41 13.58 -2.96
N LEU A 126 11.89 14.34 -1.99
CA LEU A 126 11.21 13.81 -0.81
C LEU A 126 9.94 13.02 -1.16
N VAL A 127 9.09 13.53 -2.05
CA VAL A 127 7.85 12.84 -2.49
C VAL A 127 8.18 11.52 -3.18
N GLU A 128 9.13 11.53 -4.11
CA GLU A 128 9.60 10.30 -4.77
C GLU A 128 10.18 9.33 -3.74
N ALA A 129 10.93 9.83 -2.76
CA ALA A 129 11.49 9.00 -1.69
C ALA A 129 10.40 8.32 -0.84
N ILE A 130 9.37 9.06 -0.44
CA ILE A 130 8.24 8.52 0.33
C ILE A 130 7.58 7.37 -0.45
N GLN A 131 7.30 7.58 -1.74
CA GLN A 131 6.67 6.57 -2.60
C GLN A 131 7.56 5.33 -2.77
N LEU A 132 8.84 5.51 -3.09
CA LEU A 132 9.78 4.42 -3.35
C LEU A 132 10.17 3.65 -2.08
N SER A 133 10.10 4.28 -0.91
CA SER A 133 10.46 3.65 0.36
C SER A 133 9.51 2.53 0.80
N GLY A 134 8.28 2.52 0.29
CA GLY A 134 7.20 1.63 0.75
C GLY A 134 6.73 1.90 2.20
N LYS A 135 7.15 3.02 2.82
CA LYS A 135 6.86 3.31 4.25
C LYS A 135 5.58 4.10 4.47
N LEU A 136 4.89 4.48 3.39
CA LEU A 136 3.56 5.07 3.49
C LEU A 136 2.56 3.96 3.79
N PHE A 137 1.99 3.98 5.00
CA PHE A 137 1.02 2.99 5.40
C PHE A 137 -0.11 3.62 6.21
N LEU A 138 -1.32 3.14 5.94
CA LEU A 138 -2.47 3.36 6.79
C LEU A 138 -2.70 2.11 7.65
N SER A 139 -2.88 2.32 8.95
CA SER A 139 -3.17 1.22 9.89
C SER A 139 -4.36 0.38 9.40
N PRO A 140 -4.28 -0.96 9.46
CA PRO A 140 -5.36 -1.86 9.04
C PRO A 140 -6.70 -1.54 9.70
N TYR A 141 -6.67 -1.01 10.94
CA TYR A 141 -7.86 -0.55 11.64
C TYR A 141 -8.70 0.43 10.81
N TYR A 142 -8.07 1.41 10.17
CA TYR A 142 -8.80 2.40 9.36
C TYR A 142 -9.34 1.80 8.07
N ARG A 143 -8.66 0.81 7.47
CA ARG A 143 -9.18 0.10 6.29
C ARG A 143 -10.42 -0.71 6.60
N THR A 144 -10.54 -1.25 7.82
CA THR A 144 -11.71 -2.04 8.25
C THR A 144 -12.93 -1.20 8.63
N LEU A 145 -12.78 0.12 8.80
CA LEU A 145 -13.88 1.00 9.21
C LEU A 145 -14.76 1.46 8.04
N PHE A 146 -14.37 1.18 6.79
CA PHE A 146 -15.06 1.67 5.59
C PHE A 146 -15.24 0.54 4.57
N SER A 147 -16.32 0.62 3.79
CA SER A 147 -16.74 -0.41 2.84
C SER A 147 -15.62 -0.77 1.84
N SER A 148 -15.40 -2.08 1.68
CA SER A 148 -14.21 -2.66 1.03
C SER A 148 -14.05 -2.29 -0.45
N GLN A 149 -15.14 -2.09 -1.19
CA GLN A 149 -15.10 -1.95 -2.64
C GLN A 149 -14.49 -0.64 -3.16
N PHE A 150 -14.55 0.45 -2.37
CA PHE A 150 -13.99 1.75 -2.73
C PHE A 150 -12.80 2.18 -1.86
N SER A 151 -12.42 1.31 -0.90
CA SER A 151 -11.35 1.59 0.07
C SER A 151 -10.02 1.92 -0.61
N GLN A 152 -9.71 1.29 -1.74
CA GLN A 152 -8.49 1.57 -2.51
C GLN A 152 -8.54 2.95 -3.19
N LEU A 153 -9.65 3.34 -3.82
CA LEU A 153 -9.77 4.66 -4.46
C LEU A 153 -9.67 5.79 -3.44
N VAL A 154 -10.35 5.63 -2.30
CA VAL A 154 -10.27 6.59 -1.17
C VAL A 154 -8.86 6.65 -0.61
N TYR A 155 -8.18 5.51 -0.52
CA TYR A 155 -6.78 5.47 -0.08
C TYR A 155 -5.87 6.21 -1.06
N ASP A 156 -5.99 5.97 -2.36
CA ASP A 156 -5.16 6.61 -3.38
C ASP A 156 -5.36 8.13 -3.38
N ASP A 157 -6.61 8.61 -3.24
CA ASP A 157 -6.89 10.04 -3.08
C ASP A 157 -6.27 10.61 -1.78
N ALA A 158 -6.40 9.89 -0.67
CA ALA A 158 -5.80 10.28 0.60
C ALA A 158 -4.27 10.36 0.53
N VAL A 159 -3.63 9.44 -0.21
CA VAL A 159 -2.18 9.48 -0.47
C VAL A 159 -1.83 10.74 -1.26
N ASN A 160 -2.57 11.07 -2.33
CA ASN A 160 -2.33 12.27 -3.12
C ASN A 160 -2.49 13.54 -2.27
N GLN A 161 -3.57 13.67 -1.50
CA GLN A 161 -3.77 14.80 -0.59
C GLN A 161 -2.67 14.89 0.48
N THR A 162 -2.14 13.75 0.91
CA THR A 162 -1.03 13.69 1.88
C THR A 162 0.27 14.20 1.30
N LEU A 163 0.63 13.77 0.08
CA LEU A 163 1.84 14.23 -0.58
C LEU A 163 1.77 15.73 -0.89
N THR A 164 0.59 16.24 -1.31
CA THR A 164 0.34 17.67 -1.47
C THR A 164 0.52 18.42 -0.15
N TYR A 165 -0.08 17.93 0.94
CA TYR A 165 0.06 18.54 2.26
C TYR A 165 1.52 18.58 2.71
N VAL A 166 2.28 17.49 2.51
CA VAL A 166 3.71 17.44 2.81
C VAL A 166 4.45 18.54 2.05
N CYS A 167 4.19 18.74 0.75
CA CYS A 167 4.81 19.81 -0.03
C CYS A 167 4.46 21.22 0.49
N GLU A 168 3.20 21.46 0.81
CA GLU A 168 2.72 22.78 1.22
C GLU A 168 3.04 23.15 2.67
N LYS A 169 3.11 22.14 3.54
CA LYS A 169 3.14 22.30 5.00
C LYS A 169 4.30 21.54 5.64
N ILE A 170 5.38 21.29 4.90
CA ILE A 170 6.57 20.63 5.45
C ILE A 170 7.11 21.38 6.67
N ASP A 171 7.00 22.70 6.75
CA ASP A 171 7.49 23.49 7.91
C ASP A 171 6.71 23.21 9.20
N ASN A 172 5.53 22.59 9.13
CA ASN A 172 4.77 22.15 10.31
C ASN A 172 5.37 20.88 10.94
N PHE A 173 6.21 20.14 10.20
CA PHE A 173 6.91 18.99 10.74
C PHE A 173 7.97 19.45 11.76
N ASN A 174 7.94 18.86 12.96
CA ASN A 174 8.94 19.12 13.99
C ASN A 174 9.65 17.81 14.36
N PRO A 175 10.94 17.65 14.01
CA PRO A 175 11.71 16.43 14.29
C PRO A 175 11.92 16.14 15.78
N GLN A 176 11.74 17.13 16.66
CA GLN A 176 11.80 16.93 18.11
C GLN A 176 10.54 16.26 18.68
N ARG A 177 9.41 16.30 17.96
CA ARG A 177 8.12 15.76 18.43
C ARG A 177 7.85 14.34 17.96
N ALA A 178 8.28 14.00 16.74
CA ALA A 178 8.08 12.68 16.16
C ALA A 178 9.03 12.46 14.99
N GLN A 179 9.24 11.19 14.63
CA GLN A 179 9.88 10.85 13.37
C GLN A 179 9.01 11.26 12.18
N PHE A 180 9.64 11.64 11.07
CA PHE A 180 8.96 12.17 9.89
C PHE A 180 7.82 11.25 9.38
N MET A 181 8.11 9.98 9.09
CA MET A 181 7.09 9.08 8.57
C MET A 181 6.01 8.72 9.61
N THR A 182 6.31 8.79 10.92
CA THR A 182 5.29 8.64 11.97
C THR A 182 4.29 9.80 11.91
N TRP A 183 4.77 11.02 11.69
CA TRP A 183 3.92 12.19 11.50
C TRP A 183 3.11 12.09 10.19
N VAL A 184 3.75 11.72 9.07
CA VAL A 184 3.06 11.54 7.78
C VAL A 184 1.94 10.50 7.90
N ASN A 185 2.23 9.31 8.43
CA ASN A 185 1.25 8.21 8.49
C ASN A 185 0.14 8.44 9.53
N ASN A 186 0.50 8.89 10.75
CA ASN A 186 -0.45 8.93 11.86
C ASN A 186 -1.19 10.27 12.01
N VAL A 187 -0.64 11.35 11.47
CA VAL A 187 -1.27 12.67 11.54
C VAL A 187 -1.85 13.03 10.17
N VAL A 188 -1.02 13.09 9.14
CA VAL A 188 -1.44 13.63 7.85
C VAL A 188 -2.32 12.63 7.09
N LEU A 189 -1.80 11.44 6.79
CA LEU A 189 -2.47 10.42 6.00
C LEU A 189 -3.77 9.95 6.66
N LYS A 190 -3.74 9.68 7.96
CA LYS A 190 -4.94 9.33 8.71
C LYS A 190 -6.03 10.40 8.59
N ASN A 191 -5.69 11.67 8.77
CA ASN A 191 -6.68 12.75 8.72
C ASN A 191 -7.23 12.94 7.30
N ASN A 192 -6.36 12.89 6.28
CA ASN A 192 -6.78 12.97 4.89
C ASN A 192 -7.66 11.79 4.50
N PHE A 193 -7.34 10.57 4.93
CA PHE A 193 -8.16 9.39 4.67
C PHE A 193 -9.56 9.52 5.27
N ILE A 194 -9.68 9.99 6.52
CA ILE A 194 -10.98 10.25 7.15
C ILE A 194 -11.77 11.31 6.35
N LYS A 195 -11.10 12.35 5.85
CA LYS A 195 -11.72 13.39 5.04
C LYS A 195 -12.19 12.84 3.68
N CYS A 196 -11.30 12.22 2.90
CA CYS A 196 -11.62 11.60 1.61
C CYS A 196 -12.78 10.62 1.71
N SER A 197 -12.80 9.81 2.78
CA SER A 197 -13.90 8.87 3.00
C SER A 197 -15.24 9.57 3.24
N LYS A 198 -15.26 10.66 4.03
CA LYS A 198 -16.48 11.45 4.26
C LYS A 198 -16.95 12.14 2.99
N ASP A 199 -16.03 12.72 2.23
CA ASP A 199 -16.34 13.41 1.00
C ASP A 199 -16.88 12.42 -0.05
N PHE A 200 -16.28 11.24 -0.15
CA PHE A 200 -16.75 10.16 -1.03
C PHE A 200 -18.17 9.70 -0.65
N ASN A 201 -18.44 9.44 0.63
CA ASN A 201 -19.78 9.03 1.08
C ASN A 201 -20.82 10.13 0.81
N ARG A 202 -20.48 11.40 1.05
CA ARG A 202 -21.37 12.52 0.74
C ARG A 202 -21.67 12.61 -0.76
N SER A 203 -20.66 12.48 -1.62
CA SER A 203 -20.88 12.50 -3.07
C SER A 203 -21.75 11.33 -3.53
N GLN A 204 -21.65 10.17 -2.89
CA GLN A 204 -22.55 9.05 -3.17
C GLN A 204 -23.98 9.34 -2.72
N GLU A 205 -24.19 9.92 -1.54
CA GLU A 205 -25.51 10.35 -1.06
C GLU A 205 -26.14 11.43 -1.96
N GLU A 206 -25.34 12.39 -2.43
CA GLU A 206 -25.78 13.46 -3.34
C GLU A 206 -26.01 12.96 -4.78
N SER A 207 -25.35 11.86 -5.17
CA SER A 207 -25.49 11.21 -6.48
C SER A 207 -26.55 10.09 -6.49
N LEU A 208 -27.30 9.89 -5.41
CA LEU A 208 -28.38 8.90 -5.39
C LEU A 208 -29.41 9.28 -6.47
N PRO A 209 -29.78 8.35 -7.36
CA PRO A 209 -30.84 8.59 -8.33
C PRO A 209 -32.12 8.98 -7.58
N SER A 210 -32.90 9.92 -8.14
CA SER A 210 -34.25 10.16 -7.64
C SER A 210 -35.06 8.86 -7.71
N LEU A 211 -36.09 8.73 -6.89
CA LEU A 211 -36.98 7.56 -6.90
C LEU A 211 -37.49 7.25 -8.33
N GLU A 212 -37.83 8.30 -9.09
CA GLU A 212 -38.23 8.19 -10.49
C GLU A 212 -37.12 7.67 -11.42
N ALA A 213 -35.86 8.06 -11.19
CA ALA A 213 -34.73 7.54 -11.96
C ALA A 213 -34.46 6.06 -11.64
N LEU A 214 -34.63 5.67 -10.38
CA LEU A 214 -34.51 4.29 -9.93
C LEU A 214 -35.62 3.39 -10.52
N GLU A 215 -36.87 3.87 -10.55
CA GLU A 215 -38.00 3.19 -11.18
C GLU A 215 -37.80 3.01 -12.68
N ARG A 216 -37.24 4.01 -13.37
CA ARG A 216 -36.89 3.93 -14.80
C ARG A 216 -35.75 2.95 -15.09
N MET A 217 -34.78 2.84 -14.18
CA MET A 217 -33.67 1.87 -14.28
C MET A 217 -34.15 0.44 -14.03
N ALA A 218 -35.02 0.23 -13.03
CA ALA A 218 -35.64 -1.06 -12.76
C ALA A 218 -36.49 -1.54 -13.97
N ALA A 219 -37.27 -0.62 -14.57
CA ALA A 219 -38.05 -0.91 -15.78
C ALA A 219 -37.17 -1.20 -17.03
N ALA A 220 -35.92 -0.72 -17.05
CA ALA A 220 -34.96 -1.00 -18.12
C ALA A 220 -34.20 -2.33 -17.92
N GLN A 221 -33.98 -2.75 -16.67
CA GLN A 221 -33.32 -4.02 -16.33
C GLN A 221 -34.21 -5.24 -16.58
N GLU A 222 -35.54 -5.12 -16.49
CA GLU A 222 -36.47 -6.21 -16.83
C GLU A 222 -36.35 -6.72 -18.28
N LYS A 223 -35.71 -5.97 -19.19
CA LYS A 223 -35.54 -6.37 -20.60
C LYS A 223 -34.22 -7.05 -20.94
N LYS A 224 -33.31 -7.26 -19.98
CA LYS A 224 -31.97 -7.81 -20.27
C LYS A 224 -31.54 -8.88 -19.28
N ASN A 225 -32.38 -9.88 -19.06
CA ASN A 225 -31.96 -11.10 -18.38
C ASN A 225 -31.04 -11.93 -19.29
N LEU A 226 -29.73 -11.84 -19.03
CA LEU A 226 -28.77 -12.94 -19.18
C LEU A 226 -28.03 -13.08 -17.83
N PRO A 227 -27.56 -14.28 -17.45
CA PRO A 227 -27.27 -14.65 -16.07
C PRO A 227 -26.05 -13.89 -15.54
N GLU A 228 -26.27 -13.01 -14.56
CA GLU A 228 -25.22 -12.35 -13.79
C GLU A 228 -24.67 -13.33 -12.75
N GLU A 229 -23.35 -13.30 -12.59
CA GLU A 229 -22.63 -14.07 -11.57
C GLU A 229 -23.22 -13.83 -10.19
N GLU A 230 -23.43 -14.92 -9.44
CA GLU A 230 -23.87 -14.87 -8.05
C GLU A 230 -22.99 -13.90 -7.25
N ASP A 231 -23.62 -12.86 -6.69
CA ASP A 231 -22.97 -11.90 -5.83
C ASP A 231 -22.27 -12.65 -4.68
N ARG A 232 -20.94 -12.46 -4.55
CA ARG A 232 -20.10 -13.12 -3.53
C ARG A 232 -20.64 -12.90 -2.12
N TYR A 233 -21.35 -11.79 -1.89
CA TYR A 233 -22.05 -11.52 -0.64
C TYR A 233 -23.18 -12.53 -0.37
N THR A 234 -23.93 -12.92 -1.40
CA THR A 234 -25.00 -13.92 -1.32
C THR A 234 -24.44 -15.32 -1.05
N ILE A 235 -23.34 -15.69 -1.71
CA ILE A 235 -22.68 -16.98 -1.49
C ILE A 235 -22.13 -17.09 -0.05
N ILE A 236 -21.40 -16.07 0.42
CA ILE A 236 -20.84 -16.06 1.79
C ILE A 236 -21.97 -16.06 2.83
N ARG A 237 -23.05 -15.31 2.57
CA ARG A 237 -24.23 -15.29 3.43
C ARG A 237 -24.87 -16.68 3.53
N HIS A 238 -25.12 -17.33 2.40
CA HIS A 238 -25.72 -18.66 2.36
C HIS A 238 -24.85 -19.69 3.08
N TYR A 239 -23.53 -19.65 2.87
CA TYR A 239 -22.58 -20.55 3.54
C TYR A 239 -22.57 -20.37 5.08
N ILE A 240 -22.68 -19.14 5.58
CA ILE A 240 -22.80 -18.87 7.03
C ILE A 240 -24.20 -19.23 7.57
N GLU A 241 -25.24 -19.10 6.75
CA GLU A 241 -26.62 -19.48 7.10
C GLU A 241 -26.81 -21.00 7.16
N GLU A 242 -26.23 -21.76 6.22
CA GLU A 242 -26.30 -23.23 6.21
C GLU A 242 -25.50 -23.84 7.37
N ASP A 243 -24.29 -23.31 7.66
CA ASP A 243 -23.40 -23.75 8.74
C ASP A 243 -23.38 -25.28 8.91
N ALA A 244 -23.12 -25.99 7.80
CA ALA A 244 -23.32 -27.44 7.70
C ALA A 244 -22.59 -28.24 8.79
N ASP A 245 -21.39 -27.80 9.21
CA ASP A 245 -20.58 -28.42 10.27
C ASP A 245 -20.78 -27.82 11.67
N ARG A 246 -21.71 -26.85 11.78
CA ARG A 246 -22.00 -26.05 12.98
C ARG A 246 -20.75 -25.38 13.57
N ILE A 247 -19.78 -25.03 12.72
CA ILE A 247 -18.51 -24.43 13.14
C ILE A 247 -18.69 -22.97 13.53
N PHE A 248 -19.65 -22.26 12.92
CA PHE A 248 -19.93 -20.85 13.19
C PHE A 248 -20.86 -20.65 14.39
N GLU A 249 -21.75 -21.61 14.63
CA GLU A 249 -22.62 -21.63 15.81
C GLU A 249 -21.88 -22.06 17.09
N LYS A 250 -20.91 -22.99 16.99
CA LYS A 250 -20.12 -23.45 18.15
C LYS A 250 -19.16 -22.39 18.71
N GLU A 251 -18.66 -21.50 17.87
CA GLU A 251 -17.74 -20.45 18.30
C GLU A 251 -18.50 -19.27 18.86
N HIS A 252 -18.43 -19.06 20.18
CA HIS A 252 -19.17 -18.01 20.87
C HIS A 252 -18.28 -17.26 21.88
N ILE A 253 -18.71 -16.06 22.27
CA ILE A 253 -18.02 -15.30 23.31
C ILE A 253 -18.09 -16.07 24.65
N ARG A 254 -17.00 -16.07 25.41
CA ARG A 254 -16.89 -16.82 26.69
C ARG A 254 -18.09 -16.50 27.60
N ASN A 255 -18.77 -17.55 28.06
CA ASN A 255 -19.99 -17.49 28.89
C ASN A 255 -21.22 -16.82 28.21
N ARG A 256 -21.24 -16.71 26.88
CA ARG A 256 -22.34 -16.11 26.10
C ARG A 256 -22.67 -17.00 24.87
N PRO A 257 -23.40 -18.12 25.06
CA PRO A 257 -23.77 -19.00 23.94
C PRO A 257 -24.75 -18.35 22.97
N ASP A 258 -25.37 -17.25 23.35
CA ASP A 258 -26.26 -16.41 22.55
C ASP A 258 -25.50 -15.42 21.63
N ALA A 259 -24.19 -15.28 21.79
CA ALA A 259 -23.33 -14.41 20.98
C ALA A 259 -22.33 -15.23 20.16
N THR A 260 -22.87 -16.01 19.22
CA THR A 260 -22.10 -16.87 18.30
C THR A 260 -21.53 -16.08 17.13
N PHE A 261 -20.48 -16.59 16.49
CA PHE A 261 -19.94 -15.98 15.27
C PHE A 261 -21.01 -15.87 14.18
N ARG A 262 -21.83 -16.91 13.99
CA ARG A 262 -22.97 -16.92 13.04
C ARG A 262 -23.91 -15.74 13.28
N SER A 263 -24.39 -15.56 14.52
CA SER A 263 -25.34 -14.48 14.84
C SER A 263 -24.78 -13.08 14.60
N ILE A 264 -23.50 -12.87 14.91
CA ILE A 264 -22.81 -11.59 14.76
C ILE A 264 -22.48 -11.32 13.27
N ALA A 265 -22.05 -12.35 12.55
CA ALA A 265 -21.74 -12.27 11.12
C ALA A 265 -22.99 -11.95 10.30
N LEU A 266 -24.11 -12.64 10.53
CA LEU A 266 -25.38 -12.35 9.85
C LEU A 266 -25.89 -10.95 10.19
N ALA A 267 -25.84 -10.54 11.47
CA ALA A 267 -26.19 -9.18 11.87
C ALA A 267 -25.34 -8.11 11.17
N THR A 268 -24.05 -8.39 10.93
CA THR A 268 -23.14 -7.49 10.21
C THR A 268 -23.45 -7.47 8.71
N LEU A 269 -23.78 -8.63 8.12
CA LEU A 269 -24.23 -8.76 6.72
C LEU A 269 -25.60 -8.11 6.47
N ASP A 270 -26.44 -8.01 7.51
CA ASP A 270 -27.70 -7.26 7.53
C ASP A 270 -27.50 -5.74 7.68
N GLY A 271 -26.25 -5.27 7.71
CA GLY A 271 -25.93 -3.84 7.81
C GLY A 271 -26.10 -3.24 9.21
N LYS A 272 -26.26 -4.05 10.27
CA LYS A 272 -26.32 -3.53 11.64
C LYS A 272 -24.95 -3.02 12.08
N SER A 273 -24.95 -1.85 12.70
CA SER A 273 -23.73 -1.23 13.23
C SER A 273 -23.25 -1.92 14.53
N TRP A 274 -21.95 -1.87 14.81
CA TRP A 274 -21.39 -2.43 16.06
C TRP A 274 -22.07 -1.94 17.34
N PRO A 275 -22.45 -0.65 17.49
CA PRO A 275 -23.23 -0.19 18.64
C PRO A 275 -24.63 -0.83 18.75
N GLU A 276 -25.29 -1.12 17.63
CA GLU A 276 -26.59 -1.79 17.62
C GLU A 276 -26.49 -3.25 18.01
N ILE A 277 -25.51 -3.98 17.46
CA ILE A 277 -25.23 -5.37 17.84
C ILE A 277 -24.80 -5.45 19.32
N SER A 278 -23.97 -4.50 19.76
CA SER A 278 -23.57 -4.35 21.17
C SER A 278 -24.76 -4.15 22.11
N ARG A 279 -25.74 -3.33 21.69
CA ARG A 279 -26.99 -3.10 22.44
C ARG A 279 -27.90 -4.33 22.44
N GLN A 280 -28.02 -5.02 21.31
CA GLN A 280 -28.83 -6.23 21.16
C GLN A 280 -28.30 -7.38 22.01
N LEU A 281 -26.97 -7.56 22.07
CA LEU A 281 -26.34 -8.67 22.79
C LEU A 281 -25.88 -8.31 24.21
N GLY A 282 -25.96 -7.03 24.60
CA GLY A 282 -25.48 -6.54 25.90
C GLY A 282 -23.96 -6.67 26.08
N ILE A 283 -23.19 -6.71 24.98
CA ILE A 283 -21.73 -6.92 24.99
C ILE A 283 -21.04 -5.64 24.55
N LYS A 284 -20.00 -5.20 25.28
CA LYS A 284 -19.25 -3.99 24.92
C LYS A 284 -18.61 -4.12 23.53
N VAL A 285 -18.70 -3.08 22.71
CA VAL A 285 -18.14 -3.02 21.34
C VAL A 285 -16.68 -3.51 21.24
N PRO A 286 -15.75 -3.17 22.17
CA PRO A 286 -14.37 -3.66 22.10
C PRO A 286 -14.26 -5.19 22.22
N THR A 287 -15.10 -5.82 23.05
CA THR A 287 -15.16 -7.27 23.22
C THR A 287 -15.76 -7.93 21.98
N LEU A 288 -16.82 -7.35 21.43
CA LEU A 288 -17.53 -7.84 20.25
C LEU A 288 -16.65 -7.78 18.99
N SER A 289 -16.02 -6.64 18.73
CA SER A 289 -15.12 -6.44 17.59
C SER A 289 -13.85 -7.30 17.68
N SER A 290 -13.27 -7.46 18.87
CA SER A 290 -12.10 -8.32 19.07
C SER A 290 -12.43 -9.81 18.90
N PHE A 291 -13.64 -10.24 19.32
CA PHE A 291 -14.12 -11.59 19.06
C PHE A 291 -14.33 -11.82 17.56
N PHE A 292 -15.10 -10.95 16.91
CA PHE A 292 -15.41 -11.07 15.49
C PHE A 292 -14.16 -11.13 14.62
N ARG A 293 -13.18 -10.24 14.86
CA ARG A 293 -11.90 -10.23 14.13
C ARG A 293 -11.14 -11.55 14.26
N ARG A 294 -11.09 -12.14 15.46
CA ARG A 294 -10.41 -13.43 15.69
C ARG A 294 -11.11 -14.56 14.94
N CYS A 295 -12.44 -14.57 14.94
CA CYS A 295 -13.22 -15.56 14.20
C CYS A 295 -13.04 -15.38 12.68
N CYS A 296 -13.03 -14.15 12.15
CA CYS A 296 -12.73 -13.91 10.74
C CYS A 296 -11.35 -14.44 10.35
N GLN A 297 -10.32 -14.25 11.19
CA GLN A 297 -8.98 -14.80 10.94
C GLN A 297 -8.94 -16.34 10.99
N LYS A 298 -9.70 -16.93 11.91
CA LYS A 298 -9.81 -18.38 12.08
C LYS A 298 -10.53 -19.03 10.89
N PHE A 299 -11.62 -18.43 10.43
CA PHE A 299 -12.50 -18.99 9.41
C PHE A 299 -12.19 -18.50 8.00
N SER A 300 -11.34 -17.47 7.82
CA SER A 300 -10.99 -16.97 6.49
C SER A 300 -10.31 -18.01 5.60
N LEU A 301 -9.61 -18.98 6.17
CA LEU A 301 -8.98 -20.05 5.39
C LEU A 301 -10.03 -21.06 4.93
N THR A 302 -10.87 -21.55 5.85
CA THR A 302 -11.97 -22.49 5.55
C THR A 302 -12.96 -21.93 4.53
N ILE A 303 -13.38 -20.66 4.70
CA ILE A 303 -14.30 -20.00 3.77
C ILE A 303 -13.69 -19.86 2.37
N ARG A 304 -12.38 -19.62 2.26
CA ARG A 304 -11.68 -19.51 0.97
C ARG A 304 -11.49 -20.85 0.28
N GLU A 305 -11.15 -21.88 1.05
CA GLU A 305 -10.97 -23.25 0.55
C GLU A 305 -12.31 -23.84 0.07
N ASP A 306 -13.39 -23.65 0.83
CA ASP A 306 -14.70 -24.24 0.50
C ASP A 306 -15.44 -23.48 -0.61
N LEU A 307 -15.23 -22.16 -0.73
CA LEU A 307 -15.87 -21.32 -1.75
C LEU A 307 -14.97 -21.02 -2.97
N GLY A 308 -13.72 -21.49 -2.99
CA GLY A 308 -12.80 -21.30 -4.11
C GLY A 308 -12.44 -19.83 -4.40
N ILE A 309 -12.37 -18.98 -3.36
CA ILE A 309 -12.11 -17.52 -3.43
C ILE A 309 -10.82 -17.09 -2.75
#